data_AF-A0A1F8QPX7-F1
#
_entry.id   AF-A0A1F8QPX7-F1
#
_cell.length_a   1.000
_cell.length_b   1.000
_cell.length_c   1.000
_cell.angle_alpha   90.00
_cell.angle_beta   90.00
_cell.angle_gamma   90.00
#
_symmetry.space_group_name_H-M   'P 1'
#
loop_
_entity.id
_entity.type
_entity.pdbx_description
1 polymer ?
#
loop_
_entity_poly.entity_id
_entity_poly.type
_entity_poly.pdbx_seq_one_letter_code
_entity_poly.pdbx_strand_id
1 'polypeptide(L)'
;MEITFRESPFTKVLTQPGLTKEPATAEFNQYEIAFDVLPYPEVEKQIQKSDYRLEMTVSKKPALSGGVLVVFDVVGESYSVFITNKETISEVFAVQRGESQATIPSGRLVKGAVPYNKPWSWHVDPEDIQMAEITIELCDGTPSHVEADLDYWVNTVQRFCPWRARITKIDDFR
;
A
#
# COMPACT_ATOMS: atom_id res chain seq x y z
N MET A 1 -10.78 -16.58 16.47
CA MET A 1 -11.21 -15.32 17.11
C MET A 1 -12.54 -14.88 16.51
N GLU A 2 -13.45 -14.38 17.34
CA GLU A 2 -14.69 -13.73 16.87
C GLU A 2 -14.50 -12.21 16.90
N ILE A 3 -14.88 -11.53 15.82
CA ILE A 3 -14.78 -10.09 15.65
C ILE A 3 -16.18 -9.55 15.38
N THR A 4 -16.68 -8.65 16.20
CA THR A 4 -17.92 -7.92 15.91
C THR A 4 -17.58 -6.59 15.25
N PHE A 5 -18.02 -6.40 14.01
CA PHE A 5 -17.80 -5.16 13.26
C PHE A 5 -19.12 -4.66 12.69
N ARG A 6 -19.50 -3.42 13.03
CA ARG A 6 -20.80 -2.83 12.66
C ARG A 6 -21.95 -3.80 12.96
N GLU A 7 -21.98 -4.32 14.19
CA GLU A 7 -23.00 -5.25 14.70
C GLU A 7 -23.03 -6.64 14.04
N SER A 8 -22.19 -6.88 13.04
CA SER A 8 -22.08 -8.18 12.38
C SER A 8 -20.92 -9.00 12.97
N PRO A 9 -21.16 -10.25 13.39
CA PRO A 9 -20.10 -11.13 13.87
C PRO A 9 -19.32 -11.77 12.71
N PHE A 10 -18.01 -11.89 12.86
CA PHE A 10 -17.10 -12.52 11.91
C PHE A 10 -16.15 -13.47 12.63
N THR A 11 -15.80 -14.58 11.99
CA THR A 11 -14.77 -15.49 12.50
C THR A 11 -13.48 -15.34 11.71
N LYS A 12 -12.36 -15.19 12.43
CA LYS A 12 -11.00 -15.16 11.87
C LYS A 12 -10.14 -16.25 12.49
N VAL A 13 -9.49 -17.04 11.65
CA VAL A 13 -8.44 -17.98 12.04
C VAL A 13 -7.11 -17.23 12.08
N LEU A 14 -6.39 -17.38 13.18
CA LEU A 14 -5.06 -16.81 13.40
C LEU A 14 -4.05 -17.96 13.37
N THR A 15 -3.06 -17.90 12.48
CA THR A 15 -2.05 -18.95 12.31
C THR A 15 -0.68 -18.40 12.63
N GLN A 16 -0.05 -18.88 13.70
CA GLN A 16 1.31 -18.49 14.08
C GLN A 16 2.32 -19.58 13.67
N PRO A 17 3.20 -19.30 12.69
CA PRO A 17 4.30 -20.20 12.37
C PRO A 17 5.35 -20.16 13.49
N GLY A 18 5.82 -21.33 13.94
CA GLY A 18 6.83 -21.45 15.00
C GLY A 18 8.27 -21.17 14.57
N LEU A 19 8.47 -20.64 13.36
CA LEU A 19 9.79 -20.45 12.76
C LEU A 19 10.43 -19.12 13.16
N THR A 20 9.64 -18.18 13.67
CA THR A 20 10.08 -16.81 14.00
C THR A 20 9.76 -16.48 15.45
N LYS A 21 10.57 -15.60 16.05
CA LYS A 21 10.29 -15.01 17.38
C LYS A 21 9.47 -13.73 17.29
N GLU A 22 9.14 -13.29 16.09
CA GLU A 22 8.30 -12.12 15.86
C GLU A 22 6.81 -12.50 15.91
N PRO A 23 5.93 -11.59 16.38
CA PRO A 23 4.49 -11.78 16.34
C PRO A 23 4.00 -12.07 14.91
N ALA A 24 3.08 -13.03 14.79
CA ALA A 24 2.40 -13.29 13.52
C ALA A 24 1.36 -12.19 13.24
N THR A 25 1.07 -11.94 11.96
CA THR A 25 0.11 -10.90 11.55
C THR A 25 -1.06 -11.48 10.77
N ALA A 26 -2.25 -10.91 10.97
CA ALA A 26 -3.45 -11.18 10.21
C ALA A 26 -4.19 -9.87 9.91
N GLU A 27 -4.94 -9.82 8.81
CA GLU A 27 -5.70 -8.64 8.41
C GLU A 27 -7.21 -8.87 8.53
N PHE A 28 -7.94 -7.83 8.97
CA PHE A 28 -9.40 -7.75 8.93
C PHE A 28 -9.84 -6.33 8.56
N ASN A 29 -10.39 -6.14 7.36
CA ASN A 29 -10.74 -4.83 6.82
C ASN A 29 -9.56 -3.83 6.93
N GLN A 30 -9.81 -2.68 7.57
CA GLN A 30 -8.83 -1.63 7.85
C GLN A 30 -7.99 -1.89 9.12
N TYR A 31 -8.00 -3.11 9.66
CA TYR A 31 -7.26 -3.46 10.86
C TYR A 31 -6.19 -4.51 10.55
N GLU A 32 -5.03 -4.30 11.13
CA GLU A 32 -3.98 -5.30 11.28
C GLU A 32 -4.05 -5.85 12.70
N ILE A 33 -3.85 -7.15 12.82
CA ILE A 33 -3.92 -7.91 14.05
C ILE A 33 -2.58 -8.63 14.18
N ALA A 34 -1.69 -8.10 15.01
CA ALA A 34 -0.46 -8.77 15.39
C ALA A 34 -0.73 -9.63 16.64
N PHE A 35 -0.25 -10.86 16.66
CA PHE A 35 -0.51 -11.81 17.74
C PHE A 35 0.68 -12.74 18.01
N ASP A 36 0.86 -13.09 19.28
CA ASP A 36 1.89 -14.02 19.74
C ASP A 36 1.36 -14.90 20.89
N VAL A 37 1.46 -16.22 20.74
CA VAL A 37 1.14 -17.21 21.76
C VAL A 37 2.40 -17.59 22.53
N LEU A 38 2.43 -17.23 23.82
CA LEU A 38 3.60 -17.36 24.68
C LEU A 38 3.32 -18.32 25.86
N PRO A 39 4.23 -19.26 26.18
CA PRO A 39 5.33 -19.70 25.34
C PRO A 39 4.81 -20.46 24.11
N TYR A 40 5.55 -20.40 23.00
CA TYR A 40 5.19 -21.16 21.80
C TYR A 40 5.28 -22.67 22.05
N PRO A 41 4.27 -23.49 21.66
CA PRO A 41 4.34 -24.94 21.83
C PRO A 41 5.44 -25.56 20.98
N GLU A 42 6.40 -26.22 21.62
CA GLU A 42 7.44 -26.98 20.96
C GLU A 42 7.23 -28.48 21.17
N VAL A 43 7.64 -29.28 20.18
CA VAL A 43 7.66 -30.74 20.30
C VAL A 43 8.51 -31.10 21.53
N GLU A 44 7.98 -31.98 22.39
CA GLU A 44 8.59 -32.46 23.65
C GLU A 44 8.64 -31.47 24.84
N LYS A 45 8.26 -30.20 24.67
CA LYS A 45 8.12 -29.28 25.82
C LYS A 45 6.70 -29.33 26.40
N GLN A 46 6.59 -29.76 27.66
CA GLN A 46 5.33 -29.67 28.39
C GLN A 46 5.15 -28.25 28.95
N ILE A 47 4.04 -27.61 28.58
CA ILE A 47 3.63 -26.28 29.06
C ILE A 47 2.28 -26.46 29.77
N GLN A 48 2.13 -25.94 30.99
CA GLN A 48 0.83 -26.01 31.66
C GLN A 48 -0.15 -25.10 30.94
N LYS A 49 -1.41 -25.52 30.83
CA LYS A 49 -2.44 -24.71 30.15
C LYS A 49 -2.59 -23.30 30.74
N SER A 50 -2.36 -23.17 32.05
CA SER A 50 -2.36 -21.90 32.79
C SER A 50 -1.24 -20.95 32.42
N ASP A 51 -0.19 -21.44 31.76
CA ASP A 51 1.03 -20.68 31.49
C ASP A 51 0.92 -19.94 30.16
N TYR A 52 0.03 -20.37 29.26
CA TYR A 52 -0.20 -19.71 28.00
C TYR A 52 -0.72 -18.28 28.19
N ARG A 53 -0.17 -17.37 27.40
CA ARG A 53 -0.62 -15.99 27.21
C ARG A 53 -0.78 -15.76 25.72
N LEU A 54 -1.81 -15.02 25.35
CA LEU A 54 -1.96 -14.45 24.01
C LEU A 54 -1.68 -12.96 24.13
N GLU A 55 -0.59 -12.52 23.54
CA GLU A 55 -0.36 -11.11 23.29
C GLU A 55 -0.99 -10.76 21.94
N MET A 56 -1.80 -9.71 21.90
CA MET A 56 -2.49 -9.32 20.67
C MET A 56 -2.61 -7.80 20.60
N THR A 57 -2.17 -7.24 19.49
CA THR A 57 -2.32 -5.83 19.17
C THR A 57 -3.19 -5.68 17.93
N VAL A 58 -4.28 -4.94 18.06
CA VAL A 58 -5.13 -4.56 16.93
C VAL A 58 -4.84 -3.11 16.59
N SER A 59 -4.21 -2.88 15.45
CA SER A 59 -3.94 -1.54 14.94
C SER A 59 -4.88 -1.24 13.78
N LYS A 60 -5.44 -0.04 13.74
CA LYS A 60 -6.12 0.44 12.55
C LYS A 60 -5.04 0.83 11.56
N LYS A 61 -5.02 0.19 10.38
CA LYS A 61 -4.22 0.68 9.25
C LYS A 61 -4.57 2.14 9.04
N PRO A 62 -3.60 3.00 8.69
CA PRO A 62 -3.88 4.38 8.34
C PRO A 62 -5.03 4.40 7.33
N ALA A 63 -6.19 4.91 7.74
CA ALA A 63 -7.30 5.06 6.84
C ALA A 63 -6.91 6.18 5.89
N LEU A 64 -6.80 5.87 4.61
CA LEU A 64 -6.74 6.89 3.58
C LEU A 64 -7.92 7.83 3.81
N SER A 65 -7.64 9.13 3.91
CA SER A 65 -8.61 10.16 4.24
C SER A 65 -8.18 11.48 3.63
N GLY A 66 -9.13 12.27 3.13
CA GLY A 66 -8.88 13.59 2.58
C GLY A 66 -8.24 13.59 1.19
N GLY A 67 -8.30 12.48 0.46
CA GLY A 67 -7.69 12.32 -0.85
C GLY A 67 -8.35 11.23 -1.69
N VAL A 68 -7.76 10.89 -2.83
CA VAL A 68 -8.22 9.82 -3.71
C VAL A 68 -7.12 8.79 -3.94
N LEU A 69 -7.46 7.50 -3.97
CA LEU A 69 -6.52 6.44 -4.36
C LEU A 69 -6.70 6.15 -5.84
N VAL A 70 -5.65 6.38 -6.63
CA VAL A 70 -5.63 6.15 -8.07
C VAL A 70 -4.78 4.92 -8.36
N VAL A 71 -5.33 3.98 -9.12
CA VAL A 71 -4.59 2.80 -9.60
C VAL A 71 -4.23 3.02 -11.05
N PHE A 72 -2.93 2.93 -11.33
CA PHE A 72 -2.36 3.03 -12.66
C PHE A 72 -1.88 1.66 -13.15
N ASP A 73 -2.12 1.38 -14.42
CA ASP A 73 -1.49 0.29 -15.16
C ASP A 73 -0.38 0.86 -16.04
N VAL A 74 0.81 0.26 -15.97
CA VAL A 74 1.99 0.58 -16.77
C VAL A 74 2.46 -0.70 -17.43
N VAL A 75 2.04 -0.93 -18.67
CA VAL A 75 2.45 -2.11 -19.47
C VAL A 75 2.17 -3.44 -18.74
N GLY A 76 1.02 -3.56 -18.07
CA GLY A 76 0.60 -4.76 -17.35
C GLY A 76 1.05 -4.80 -15.89
N GLU A 77 1.81 -3.81 -15.42
CA GLU A 77 2.18 -3.65 -14.02
C GLU A 77 1.31 -2.61 -13.35
N SER A 78 0.70 -2.96 -12.21
CA SER A 78 -0.13 -2.03 -11.45
C SER A 78 0.64 -1.39 -10.29
N TYR A 79 0.45 -0.08 -10.11
CA TYR A 79 0.85 0.65 -8.91
C TYR A 79 -0.26 1.63 -8.53
N SER A 80 -0.33 1.98 -7.24
CA SER A 80 -1.35 2.88 -6.71
C SER A 80 -0.71 4.10 -6.07
N VAL A 81 -1.32 5.25 -6.28
CA VAL A 81 -0.93 6.52 -5.63
C VAL A 81 -2.11 7.06 -4.85
N PHE A 82 -1.91 7.34 -3.57
CA PHE A 82 -2.88 8.12 -2.80
C PHE A 82 -2.55 9.61 -2.98
N ILE A 83 -3.48 10.38 -3.52
CA ILE A 83 -3.29 11.79 -3.87
C ILE A 83 -4.14 12.65 -2.95
N THR A 84 -3.52 13.60 -2.26
CA THR A 84 -4.18 14.58 -1.37
C THR A 84 -4.10 16.01 -1.92
N ASN A 85 -3.23 16.24 -2.91
CA ASN A 85 -3.17 17.49 -3.67
C ASN A 85 -4.48 17.74 -4.45
N LYS A 86 -5.19 18.82 -4.11
CA LYS A 86 -6.51 19.16 -4.69
C LYS A 86 -6.47 19.47 -6.20
N GLU A 87 -5.39 20.05 -6.67
CA GLU A 87 -5.21 20.36 -8.10
C GLU A 87 -5.08 19.07 -8.90
N THR A 88 -4.16 18.19 -8.48
CA THR A 88 -3.93 16.88 -9.11
C THR A 88 -5.15 15.97 -9.04
N ILE A 89 -5.92 16.02 -7.95
CA ILE A 89 -7.21 15.30 -7.87
C ILE A 89 -8.14 15.75 -9.00
N SER A 90 -8.21 17.06 -9.26
CA SER A 90 -9.05 17.60 -10.33
C SER A 90 -8.55 17.17 -11.71
N GLU A 91 -7.24 17.16 -11.93
CA GLU A 91 -6.60 16.69 -13.17
C GLU A 91 -6.88 15.22 -13.45
N VAL A 92 -6.73 14.35 -12.44
CA VAL A 92 -7.00 12.90 -12.54
C VAL A 92 -8.43 12.65 -13.00
N PHE A 93 -9.40 13.36 -12.44
CA PHE A 93 -10.80 13.25 -12.86
C PHE A 93 -11.05 13.83 -14.26
N ALA A 94 -10.35 14.90 -14.66
CA ALA A 94 -10.43 15.42 -16.03
C ALA A 94 -9.89 14.41 -17.05
N VAL A 95 -8.77 13.75 -16.74
CA VAL A 95 -8.23 12.64 -17.55
C VAL A 95 -9.21 11.49 -17.63
N GLN A 96 -9.81 11.07 -16.50
CA GLN A 96 -10.81 10.00 -16.47
C GLN A 96 -12.03 10.31 -17.37
N ARG A 97 -12.46 11.57 -17.43
CA ARG A 97 -13.57 12.03 -18.28
C ARG A 97 -13.16 12.26 -19.75
N GLY A 98 -11.88 12.14 -20.09
CA GLY A 98 -11.37 12.45 -21.43
C GLY A 98 -11.31 13.94 -21.75
N GLU A 99 -11.36 14.80 -20.73
CA GLU A 99 -11.32 16.27 -20.84
C GLU A 99 -9.89 16.83 -20.85
N SER A 100 -8.90 16.02 -20.50
CA SER A 100 -7.48 16.40 -20.45
C SER A 100 -6.60 15.41 -21.21
N GLN A 101 -5.58 15.92 -21.89
CA GLN A 101 -4.54 15.11 -22.55
C GLN A 101 -3.34 14.85 -21.62
N ALA A 102 -3.32 15.45 -20.43
CA ALA A 102 -2.26 15.30 -19.44
C ALA A 102 -2.35 13.92 -18.77
N THR A 103 -2.03 12.85 -19.49
CA THR A 103 -2.28 11.47 -19.05
C THR A 103 -1.12 10.86 -18.25
N ILE A 104 0.04 11.51 -18.23
CA ILE A 104 1.27 11.00 -17.60
C ILE A 104 1.31 11.46 -16.13
N PRO A 105 1.14 10.56 -15.14
CA PRO A 105 1.38 10.93 -13.75
C PRO A 105 2.88 11.20 -13.57
N SER A 106 3.26 12.30 -12.93
CA SER A 106 4.65 12.64 -12.60
C SER A 106 4.76 13.02 -11.15
N GLY A 107 5.38 12.15 -10.34
CA GLY A 107 5.43 12.33 -8.90
C GLY A 107 6.79 12.02 -8.30
N ARG A 108 7.05 12.61 -7.13
CA ARG A 108 8.28 12.36 -6.37
C ARG A 108 8.27 10.97 -5.76
N LEU A 109 9.35 10.22 -5.95
CA LEU A 109 9.53 8.90 -5.36
C LEU A 109 9.93 9.02 -3.88
N VAL A 110 9.34 8.16 -3.06
CA VAL A 110 9.64 8.02 -1.64
C VAL A 110 9.92 6.54 -1.35
N LYS A 111 11.09 6.27 -0.76
CA LYS A 111 11.44 4.94 -0.27
C LYS A 111 10.54 4.56 0.91
N GLY A 112 9.98 3.35 0.89
CA GLY A 112 9.11 2.84 1.93
C GLY A 112 7.83 2.24 1.36
N ALA A 113 7.52 1.00 1.76
CA ALA A 113 6.30 0.32 1.38
C ALA A 113 5.09 0.95 2.09
N VAL A 114 3.97 1.06 1.37
CA VAL A 114 2.68 1.49 1.91
C VAL A 114 1.60 0.45 1.59
N PRO A 115 0.59 0.24 2.47
CA PRO A 115 -0.37 -0.84 2.28
C PRO A 115 -1.16 -0.81 0.97
N TYR A 116 -1.35 0.38 0.38
CA TYR A 116 -2.12 0.57 -0.85
C TYR A 116 -1.31 0.42 -2.15
N ASN A 117 0.04 0.42 -2.07
CA ASN A 117 0.93 0.32 -3.22
C ASN A 117 1.71 -1.01 -3.24
N LYS A 118 1.13 -2.09 -2.70
CA LYS A 118 1.75 -3.42 -2.77
C LYS A 118 1.83 -3.88 -4.24
N PRO A 119 2.88 -4.61 -4.65
CA PRO A 119 3.96 -5.18 -3.82
C PRO A 119 5.18 -4.26 -3.60
N TRP A 120 5.13 -3.02 -4.08
CA TRP A 120 6.29 -2.15 -4.19
C TRP A 120 6.83 -1.68 -2.83
N SER A 121 8.16 -1.60 -2.72
CA SER A 121 8.84 -1.13 -1.50
C SER A 121 9.03 0.40 -1.47
N TRP A 122 8.28 1.10 -2.31
CA TRP A 122 8.28 2.55 -2.50
C TRP A 122 6.85 3.06 -2.77
N HIS A 123 6.68 4.36 -2.73
CA HIS A 123 5.46 5.04 -3.12
C HIS A 123 5.76 6.40 -3.75
N VAL A 124 4.75 6.99 -4.37
CA VAL A 124 4.79 8.39 -4.81
C VAL A 124 4.26 9.27 -3.67
N ASP A 125 4.91 10.41 -3.46
CA ASP A 125 4.46 11.42 -2.49
C ASP A 125 3.00 11.85 -2.77
N PRO A 126 2.09 11.80 -1.78
CA PRO A 126 0.69 12.19 -1.93
C PRO A 126 0.42 13.65 -2.32
N GLU A 127 1.34 14.56 -2.00
CA GLU A 127 1.22 16.00 -2.27
C GLU A 127 2.07 16.42 -3.49
N ASP A 128 3.22 15.77 -3.71
CA ASP A 128 4.12 16.04 -4.85
C ASP A 128 3.90 15.05 -6.00
N ILE A 129 2.76 15.24 -6.66
CA ILE A 129 2.38 14.55 -7.90
C ILE A 129 1.53 15.49 -8.75
N GLN A 130 1.68 15.42 -10.06
CA GLN A 130 0.87 16.14 -11.05
C GLN A 130 0.58 15.24 -12.26
N MET A 131 -0.41 15.61 -13.06
CA MET A 131 -0.65 15.01 -14.36
C MET A 131 -0.02 15.87 -15.47
N ALA A 132 0.70 15.26 -16.41
CA ALA A 132 1.45 15.95 -17.45
C ALA A 132 1.12 15.40 -18.85
N GLU A 133 1.21 16.27 -19.87
CA GLU A 133 1.11 15.87 -21.28
C GLU A 133 2.44 15.34 -21.82
N ILE A 134 3.56 15.85 -21.29
CA ILE A 134 4.91 15.49 -21.67
C ILE A 134 5.84 15.61 -20.46
N THR A 135 6.81 14.72 -20.36
CA THR A 135 7.86 14.75 -19.33
C THR A 135 9.22 14.46 -19.97
N ILE A 136 10.29 14.43 -19.18
CA ILE A 136 11.60 13.99 -19.66
C ILE A 136 11.70 12.46 -19.59
N GLU A 137 12.33 11.84 -20.58
CA GLU A 137 12.54 10.37 -20.66
C GLU A 137 13.23 9.77 -19.42
N LEU A 138 13.98 10.58 -18.67
CA LEU A 138 14.75 10.13 -17.50
C LEU A 138 13.87 9.49 -16.41
N CYS A 139 12.62 9.92 -16.25
CA CYS A 139 11.71 9.37 -15.25
C CYS A 139 10.70 8.35 -15.82
N ASP A 140 10.79 8.02 -17.12
CA ASP A 140 9.95 6.99 -17.73
C ASP A 140 10.46 5.58 -17.40
N GLY A 141 9.55 4.68 -17.07
CA GLY A 141 9.88 3.33 -16.64
C GLY A 141 8.65 2.54 -16.21
N THR A 142 8.86 1.31 -15.77
CA THR A 142 7.83 0.48 -15.15
C THR A 142 8.02 0.44 -13.63
N PRO A 143 6.96 0.12 -12.86
CA PRO A 143 7.09 -0.10 -11.42
C PRO A 143 8.21 -1.09 -11.02
N SER A 144 8.38 -2.17 -11.78
CA SER A 144 9.44 -3.17 -11.60
C SER A 144 10.84 -2.63 -11.90
N HIS A 145 10.98 -1.71 -12.86
CA HIS A 145 12.25 -1.01 -13.09
C HIS A 145 12.64 -0.13 -11.90
N VAL A 146 11.66 0.55 -11.29
CA VAL A 146 11.89 1.34 -10.06
C VAL A 146 12.31 0.42 -8.92
N GLU A 147 11.61 -0.70 -8.72
CA GLU A 147 11.92 -1.67 -7.66
C GLU A 147 13.30 -2.31 -7.83
N ALA A 148 13.70 -2.62 -9.08
CA ALA A 148 14.96 -3.29 -9.37
C ALA A 148 16.21 -2.46 -9.03
N ASP A 149 16.11 -1.13 -9.07
CA ASP A 149 17.21 -0.21 -8.71
C ASP A 149 16.72 0.97 -7.87
N LEU A 150 16.02 0.64 -6.77
CA LEU A 150 15.29 1.63 -5.99
C LEU A 150 16.18 2.77 -5.46
N ASP A 151 17.42 2.48 -5.09
CA ASP A 151 18.33 3.51 -4.58
C ASP A 151 18.75 4.49 -5.67
N TYR A 152 18.98 4.04 -6.91
CA TYR A 152 19.20 4.95 -8.04
C TYR A 152 17.97 5.80 -8.32
N TRP A 153 16.78 5.17 -8.39
CA TRP A 153 15.53 5.86 -8.69
C TRP A 153 15.16 6.90 -7.65
N VAL A 154 15.30 6.59 -6.36
CA VAL A 154 14.96 7.53 -5.27
C VAL A 154 16.00 8.65 -5.15
N ASN A 155 17.29 8.35 -5.27
CA ASN A 155 18.33 9.35 -4.98
C ASN A 155 18.79 10.14 -6.21
N THR A 156 18.73 9.55 -7.41
CA THR A 156 19.23 10.15 -8.66
C THR A 156 18.09 10.61 -9.56
N VAL A 157 17.14 9.75 -9.89
CA VAL A 157 16.02 10.11 -10.79
C VAL A 157 14.98 10.97 -10.06
N GLN A 158 14.71 10.64 -8.79
CA GLN A 158 13.83 11.31 -7.82
C GLN A 158 12.35 11.39 -8.18
N ARG A 159 11.98 11.27 -9.47
CA ARG A 159 10.60 11.26 -9.94
C ARG A 159 10.30 10.02 -10.76
N PHE A 160 9.04 9.62 -10.75
CA PHE A 160 8.52 8.57 -11.60
C PHE A 160 7.43 9.15 -12.49
N CYS A 161 7.61 9.02 -13.81
CA CYS A 161 6.73 9.58 -14.82
C CYS A 161 6.41 8.59 -15.95
N PRO A 162 5.76 7.45 -15.67
CA PRO A 162 5.50 6.41 -16.67
C PRO A 162 4.63 6.92 -17.83
N TRP A 163 5.21 7.08 -19.02
CA TRP A 163 4.52 7.59 -20.22
C TRP A 163 3.37 6.69 -20.66
N ARG A 164 3.48 5.39 -20.37
CA ARG A 164 2.47 4.39 -20.73
C ARG A 164 1.43 4.14 -19.64
N ALA A 165 1.39 4.99 -18.61
CA ALA A 165 0.42 4.85 -17.54
C ALA A 165 -1.01 5.05 -18.03
N ARG A 166 -1.93 4.25 -17.47
CA ARG A 166 -3.36 4.39 -17.66
C ARG A 166 -4.07 4.29 -16.33
N ILE A 167 -5.01 5.20 -16.07
CA ILE A 167 -5.89 5.10 -14.91
C ILE A 167 -6.84 3.92 -15.11
N THR A 168 -6.85 2.99 -14.16
CA THR A 168 -7.74 1.82 -14.17
C THR A 168 -8.81 1.88 -13.09
N LYS A 169 -8.53 2.58 -11.98
CA LYS A 169 -9.45 2.74 -10.86
C LYS A 169 -9.18 4.04 -10.10
N ILE A 170 -10.25 4.66 -9.61
CA ILE A 170 -10.19 5.77 -8.65
C ILE A 170 -11.15 5.44 -7.51
N ASP A 171 -10.65 5.42 -6.28
CA ASP A 171 -11.45 5.33 -5.04
C ASP A 171 -11.36 6.67 -4.30
N ASP A 172 -12.49 7.30 -3.99
CA ASP A 172 -12.56 8.62 -3.34
C ASP A 172 -12.71 8.49 -1.82
N PHE A 173 -11.78 9.10 -1.07
CA PHE A 173 -11.70 9.09 0.40
C PHE A 173 -11.80 10.51 1.01
N ARG A 174 -12.33 11.49 0.27
CA ARG A 174 -12.54 12.86 0.73
C ARG A 174 -13.80 13.02 1.58
#